data_AF-A0A341AUQ7-F1
#
_entry.id   AF-A0A341AUQ7-F1
#
_cell.length_a   1.000
_cell.length_b   1.000
_cell.length_c   1.000
_cell.angle_alpha   90.00
_cell.angle_beta   90.00
_cell.angle_gamma   90.00
#
_symmetry.space_group_name_H-M   'P 1'
#
loop_
_entity.id
_entity.type
_entity.pdbx_description
1 polymer ?
#
loop_
_entity_poly.entity_id
_entity_poly.type
_entity_poly.pdbx_seq_one_letter_code
_entity_poly.pdbx_strand_id
1 'polypeptide(L)'
;MSERQLALWDPERFAAHEGMRPMRAVFTRQGHIFTTGFTRMSQRELGLWDPNNFEEPVALQEMDTSNGVLLPFYDPDSSIVYLCGKGDSSIRYFEITEEPPFVHYLNTFSSKEPQRGMGFMPKRGLDVSKCEIARFYKLHERKCEPIIMTVPRKSDLFQDDLYPDTPGPEPALEADEWLSGQDAEPVLISLRDGYMPPKHRELRVTKRNILDVRPPPGPRRSQSASDAPLSQHTLETLLEEIKALREQVQAQEQRITSLENMLCELVDGTD
;
A
#
# COMPACT_ATOMS: atom_id res chain seq x y z
N MET A 1 2.84 2.93 -23.54
CA MET A 1 1.88 2.82 -22.43
C MET A 1 2.61 2.11 -21.31
N SER A 2 3.23 2.86 -20.38
CA SER A 2 3.93 2.21 -19.27
C SER A 2 2.88 1.65 -18.33
N GLU A 3 2.87 0.32 -18.19
CA GLU A 3 2.31 -0.31 -17.02
C GLU A 3 2.88 0.43 -15.81
N ARG A 4 2.02 1.15 -15.08
CA ARG A 4 2.28 1.49 -13.70
C ARG A 4 2.23 0.16 -12.96
N GLN A 5 3.31 -0.60 -13.07
CA GLN A 5 3.68 -1.54 -12.05
C GLN A 5 3.84 -0.64 -10.82
N LEU A 6 2.76 -0.51 -10.05
CA LEU A 6 2.90 -0.36 -8.62
C LEU A 6 3.94 -1.42 -8.28
N ALA A 7 5.18 -1.01 -8.04
CA ALA A 7 6.19 -1.83 -7.40
C ALA A 7 5.68 -2.02 -5.98
N LEU A 8 4.56 -2.72 -5.88
CA LEU A 8 3.94 -3.18 -4.68
C LEU A 8 5.01 -4.10 -4.15
N TRP A 9 5.63 -3.68 -3.05
CA TRP A 9 6.43 -4.57 -2.23
C TRP A 9 5.70 -5.91 -2.17
N ASP A 10 6.32 -6.93 -2.77
CA ASP A 10 5.81 -8.29 -2.79
C ASP A 10 6.46 -9.02 -1.63
N PRO A 11 5.83 -9.05 -0.43
CA PRO A 11 6.42 -9.69 0.75
C PRO A 11 6.86 -11.13 0.49
N GLU A 12 6.18 -11.82 -0.42
CA GLU A 12 6.47 -13.21 -0.75
C GLU A 12 7.76 -13.36 -1.56
N ARG A 13 8.15 -12.33 -2.32
CA ARG A 13 9.43 -12.32 -3.06
C ARG A 13 10.61 -11.90 -2.20
N PHE A 14 10.42 -10.95 -1.28
CA PHE A 14 11.52 -10.33 -0.56
C PHE A 14 11.85 -11.01 0.78
N ALA A 15 11.06 -12.00 1.22
CA ALA A 15 11.31 -12.80 2.42
C ALA A 15 11.82 -11.99 3.62
N ALA A 16 11.18 -10.84 3.90
CA ALA A 16 11.62 -9.86 4.91
C ALA A 16 11.78 -10.45 6.33
N HIS A 17 11.17 -11.61 6.57
CA HIS A 17 11.29 -12.36 7.81
C HIS A 17 11.44 -13.84 7.47
N GLU A 18 12.32 -14.56 8.16
CA GLU A 18 12.57 -15.99 7.89
C GLU A 18 11.43 -16.91 8.36
N GLY A 19 10.61 -16.43 9.29
CA GLY A 19 9.50 -17.20 9.85
C GLY A 19 8.30 -17.27 8.91
N MET A 20 7.66 -18.43 8.85
CA MET A 20 6.48 -18.67 7.98
C MET A 20 5.17 -18.07 8.51
N ARG A 21 5.22 -17.26 9.57
CA ARG A 21 4.03 -16.65 10.20
C ARG A 21 3.66 -15.35 9.50
N PRO A 22 2.40 -14.89 9.60
CA PRO A 22 1.97 -13.68 8.93
C PRO A 22 2.81 -12.46 9.35
N MET A 23 3.26 -11.69 8.36
CA MET A 23 3.93 -10.42 8.55
C MET A 23 2.98 -9.24 8.28
N ARG A 24 3.36 -8.06 8.77
CA ARG A 24 2.71 -6.77 8.46
C ARG A 24 3.76 -5.77 8.05
N ALA A 25 3.36 -4.81 7.23
CA ALA A 25 4.23 -3.73 6.76
C ALA A 25 3.45 -2.41 6.70
N VAL A 26 4.15 -1.32 6.99
CA VAL A 26 3.67 0.06 6.85
C VAL A 26 4.78 0.92 6.29
N PHE A 27 4.42 1.93 5.49
CA PHE A 27 5.36 2.95 5.05
C PHE A 27 5.63 3.95 6.16
N THR A 28 6.89 4.37 6.26
CA THR A 28 7.33 5.49 7.10
C THR A 28 7.30 6.79 6.29
N ARG A 29 7.40 7.93 6.98
CA ARG A 29 7.41 9.26 6.34
C ARG A 29 8.57 9.44 5.35
N GLN A 30 9.73 8.84 5.63
CA GLN A 30 10.92 8.92 4.79
C GLN A 30 10.89 7.95 3.59
N GLY A 31 9.80 7.18 3.43
CA GLY A 31 9.68 6.19 2.36
C GLY A 31 10.24 4.81 2.72
N HIS A 32 10.90 4.64 3.86
CA HIS A 32 11.27 3.31 4.36
C HIS A 32 10.03 2.46 4.66
N ILE A 33 10.19 1.14 4.66
CA ILE A 33 9.14 0.18 5.02
C ILE A 33 9.46 -0.40 6.39
N PHE A 34 8.54 -0.24 7.34
CA PHE A 34 8.62 -0.87 8.65
C PHE A 34 7.79 -2.15 8.64
N THR A 35 8.42 -3.28 9.01
CA THR A 35 7.80 -4.59 9.03
C THR A 35 7.77 -5.19 10.44
N THR A 36 6.76 -6.02 10.69
CA THR A 36 6.71 -6.91 11.85
C THR A 36 6.50 -8.33 11.37
N GLY A 37 7.26 -9.26 11.91
CA GLY A 37 7.18 -10.66 11.52
C GLY A 37 7.72 -11.58 12.60
N PHE A 38 8.27 -12.70 12.17
CA PHE A 38 8.78 -13.72 13.05
C PHE A 38 10.11 -14.26 12.52
N THR A 39 11.05 -14.53 13.41
CA THR A 39 12.27 -15.28 13.10
C THR A 39 11.92 -16.72 12.72
N ARG A 40 12.89 -17.45 12.17
CA ARG A 40 12.78 -18.91 11.95
C ARG A 40 12.46 -19.68 13.23
N MET A 41 12.90 -19.18 14.38
CA MET A 41 12.62 -19.75 15.71
C MET A 41 11.26 -19.31 16.29
N SER A 42 10.40 -18.67 15.48
CA SER A 42 9.08 -18.15 15.89
C SER A 42 9.13 -17.08 16.98
N GLN A 43 10.22 -16.29 17.05
CA GLN A 43 10.27 -15.10 17.88
C GLN A 43 9.76 -13.90 17.08
N ARG A 44 8.99 -13.01 17.71
CA ARG A 44 8.56 -11.78 17.06
C ARG A 44 9.76 -10.89 16.80
N GLU A 45 9.80 -10.30 15.63
CA GLU A 45 10.87 -9.39 15.21
C GLU A 45 10.28 -8.20 14.44
N LEU A 46 11.03 -7.11 14.45
CA LEU A 46 10.73 -5.90 13.71
C LEU A 46 11.88 -5.57 12.76
N GLY A 47 11.54 -5.08 11.57
CA GLY A 47 12.48 -4.76 10.50
C GLY A 47 12.20 -3.37 9.93
N LEU A 48 13.26 -2.65 9.57
CA LEU A 48 13.20 -1.40 8.82
C LEU A 48 13.97 -1.60 7.52
N TRP A 49 13.35 -1.28 6.39
CA TRP A 49 13.86 -1.59 5.06
C TRP A 49 13.90 -0.33 4.19
N ASP A 50 14.98 -0.18 3.42
CA ASP A 50 15.08 0.81 2.35
C ASP A 50 14.57 0.22 1.04
N PRO A 51 13.52 0.80 0.42
CA PRO A 51 13.03 0.33 -0.86
C PRO A 51 14.07 0.31 -1.99
N ASN A 52 15.10 1.15 -1.87
CA ASN A 52 16.19 1.22 -2.86
C ASN A 52 17.26 0.16 -2.62
N ASN A 53 17.37 -0.38 -1.40
CA ASN A 53 18.31 -1.42 -1.03
C ASN A 53 17.64 -2.44 -0.09
N PHE A 54 17.06 -3.48 -0.69
CA PHE A 54 16.32 -4.53 0.02
C PHE A 54 17.16 -5.76 0.37
N GLU A 55 18.45 -5.79 0.02
CA GLU A 55 19.30 -6.96 0.31
C GLU A 55 19.54 -7.12 1.82
N GLU A 56 19.67 -6.01 2.54
CA GLU A 56 19.88 -5.99 3.98
C GLU A 56 18.91 -5.01 4.68
N PRO A 57 18.38 -5.36 5.85
CA PRO A 57 17.57 -4.45 6.63
C PRO A 57 18.42 -3.30 7.18
N VAL A 58 17.88 -2.09 7.18
CA VAL A 58 18.45 -0.91 7.86
C VAL A 58 18.56 -1.16 9.36
N ALA A 59 17.51 -1.77 9.93
CA ALA A 59 17.50 -2.23 11.30
C ALA A 59 16.66 -3.51 11.40
N LEU A 60 17.15 -4.49 12.18
CA LEU A 60 16.42 -5.69 12.52
C LEU A 60 16.56 -5.92 14.03
N GLN A 61 15.45 -6.08 14.73
CA GLN A 61 15.45 -6.26 16.17
C GLN A 61 14.46 -7.35 16.57
N GLU A 62 14.95 -8.33 17.31
CA GLU A 62 14.15 -9.35 17.95
C GLU A 62 13.41 -8.78 19.18
N MET A 63 12.22 -9.31 19.46
CA MET A 63 11.38 -8.88 20.56
C MET A 63 11.17 -9.98 21.59
N ASP A 64 10.11 -10.78 21.43
CA ASP A 64 9.72 -11.82 22.38
C ASP A 64 9.19 -13.07 21.67
N THR A 65 8.91 -14.12 22.41
CA THR A 65 8.48 -15.43 21.89
C THR A 65 6.96 -15.58 21.80
N SER A 66 6.20 -14.47 21.80
CA SER A 66 4.74 -14.54 21.75
C SER A 66 4.24 -14.92 20.36
N ASN A 67 3.10 -15.61 20.30
CA ASN A 67 2.52 -16.07 19.03
C ASN A 67 1.66 -15.04 18.29
N GLY A 68 1.31 -13.92 18.94
CA GLY A 68 0.41 -12.92 18.39
C GLY A 68 1.07 -12.07 17.31
N VAL A 69 0.46 -12.02 16.13
CA VAL A 69 0.89 -11.12 15.04
C VAL A 69 0.78 -9.68 15.52
N LEU A 70 1.89 -8.95 15.44
CA LEU A 70 1.93 -7.53 15.78
C LEU A 70 1.30 -6.71 14.66
N LEU A 71 0.51 -5.72 15.05
CA LEU A 71 -0.03 -4.69 14.16
C LEU A 71 0.76 -3.41 14.41
N PRO A 72 1.52 -2.92 13.41
CA PRO A 72 2.18 -1.64 13.49
C PRO A 72 1.19 -0.49 13.19
N PHE A 73 1.14 0.47 14.10
CA PHE A 73 0.44 1.75 13.91
C PHE A 73 1.50 2.84 13.88
N TYR A 74 1.77 3.37 12.69
CA TYR A 74 2.79 4.41 12.51
C TYR A 74 2.15 5.81 12.52
N ASP A 75 2.78 6.69 13.28
CA ASP A 75 2.48 8.11 13.35
C ASP A 75 3.55 8.91 12.59
N PRO A 76 3.24 9.46 11.41
CA PRO A 76 4.21 10.20 10.59
C PRO A 76 4.59 11.56 11.16
N ASP A 77 3.78 12.12 12.07
CA ASP A 77 4.01 13.46 12.61
C ASP A 77 5.10 13.43 13.68
N SER A 78 5.10 12.38 14.51
CA SER A 78 6.09 12.18 15.57
C SER A 78 7.13 11.10 15.27
N SER A 79 7.05 10.44 14.11
CA SER A 79 7.87 9.27 13.74
C SER A 79 7.84 8.14 14.78
N ILE A 80 6.70 7.94 15.46
CA ILE A 80 6.52 6.87 16.44
C ILE A 80 5.75 5.72 15.83
N VAL A 81 6.21 4.49 16.03
CA VAL A 81 5.47 3.27 15.71
C VAL A 81 5.01 2.57 16.98
N TYR A 82 3.72 2.26 17.05
CA TYR A 82 3.11 1.50 18.13
C TYR A 82 2.82 0.07 17.68
N LEU A 83 3.25 -0.90 18.46
CA LEU A 83 3.09 -2.32 18.20
C LEU A 83 2.12 -2.92 19.21
N CYS A 84 1.08 -3.58 18.70
CA CYS A 84 0.17 -4.35 19.54
C CYS A 84 -0.33 -5.60 18.81
N GLY A 85 -0.41 -6.73 19.51
CA GLY A 85 -0.89 -7.99 18.98
C GLY A 85 -2.20 -8.42 19.62
N LYS A 86 -3.06 -9.14 18.88
CA LYS A 86 -4.22 -9.78 19.49
C LYS A 86 -3.75 -10.81 20.52
N GLY A 87 -4.32 -10.77 21.72
CA GLY A 87 -3.90 -11.58 22.86
C GLY A 87 -2.85 -10.93 23.76
N ASP A 88 -2.18 -9.87 23.30
CA ASP A 88 -1.24 -9.12 24.14
C ASP A 88 -1.99 -8.26 25.15
N SER A 89 -1.37 -8.02 26.30
CA SER A 89 -1.87 -7.09 27.31
C SER A 89 -1.09 -5.77 27.34
N SER A 90 -0.19 -5.56 26.38
CA SER A 90 0.69 -4.40 26.31
C SER A 90 0.75 -3.78 24.91
N ILE A 91 1.13 -2.50 24.86
CA ILE A 91 1.40 -1.73 23.65
C ILE A 91 2.83 -1.23 23.77
N ARG A 92 3.72 -1.67 22.89
CA ARG A 92 5.12 -1.19 22.84
C ARG A 92 5.23 -0.11 21.80
N TYR A 93 6.09 0.87 22.01
CA TYR A 93 6.29 1.92 21.02
C TYR A 93 7.75 2.32 20.90
N PHE A 94 8.10 2.69 19.67
CA PHE A 94 9.45 2.95 19.22
C PHE A 94 9.47 4.24 18.43
N GLU A 95 10.55 5.00 18.52
CA GLU A 95 10.84 6.15 17.68
C GLU A 95 11.72 5.72 16.51
N ILE A 96 11.37 6.16 15.30
CA ILE A 96 12.17 5.92 14.10
C ILE A 96 12.93 7.21 13.78
N THR A 97 14.25 7.13 13.78
CA THR A 97 15.14 8.25 13.48
C THR A 97 16.15 7.87 12.39
N GLU A 98 16.88 8.85 11.88
CA GLU A 98 17.96 8.65 10.91
C GLU A 98 19.29 8.26 11.58
N GLU A 99 19.33 8.20 12.92
CA GLU A 99 20.53 7.86 13.68
C GLU A 99 20.51 6.39 14.11
N PRO A 100 21.60 5.62 13.91
CA PRO A 100 21.71 4.25 14.39
C PRO A 100 21.40 4.12 15.89
N PRO A 101 20.65 3.08 16.35
CA PRO A 101 20.15 1.92 15.60
C PRO A 101 18.87 2.14 14.76
N PHE A 102 18.52 3.38 14.42
CA PHE A 102 17.35 3.82 13.63
C PHE A 102 15.99 3.58 14.27
N VAL A 103 15.79 2.44 14.92
CA VAL A 103 14.57 2.10 15.67
C VAL A 103 14.90 2.08 17.16
N HIS A 104 14.37 3.06 17.89
CA HIS A 104 14.68 3.28 19.30
C HIS A 104 13.48 2.91 20.17
N TYR A 105 13.66 1.96 21.09
CA TYR A 105 12.61 1.63 22.04
C TYR A 105 12.35 2.79 22.99
N LEU A 106 11.10 3.25 23.06
CA LEU A 106 10.70 4.29 23.99
C LEU A 106 10.20 3.68 25.30
N ASN A 107 9.03 3.04 25.28
CA ASN A 107 8.42 2.46 26.47
C ASN A 107 7.30 1.46 26.08
N THR A 108 6.71 0.84 27.10
CA THR A 108 5.62 -0.13 26.99
C THR A 108 4.48 0.26 27.93
N PHE A 109 3.31 0.50 27.36
CA PHE A 109 2.08 0.50 28.14
C PHE A 109 1.68 -0.94 28.47
N SER A 110 1.45 -1.25 29.75
CA SER A 110 1.07 -2.59 30.20
C SER A 110 -0.25 -2.58 30.94
N SER A 111 -1.04 -3.63 30.74
CA SER A 111 -2.32 -3.84 31.42
C SER A 111 -2.51 -5.33 31.76
N LYS A 112 -3.56 -5.64 32.53
CA LYS A 112 -3.84 -7.03 32.97
C LYS A 112 -4.68 -7.82 31.96
N GLU A 113 -5.49 -7.15 31.17
CA GLU A 113 -6.47 -7.79 30.27
C GLU A 113 -5.91 -7.89 28.84
N PRO A 114 -6.00 -9.05 28.18
CA PRO A 114 -5.54 -9.20 26.80
C PRO A 114 -6.48 -8.51 25.81
N GLN A 115 -5.92 -7.90 24.76
CA GLN A 115 -6.69 -7.23 23.71
C GLN A 115 -7.26 -8.21 22.69
N ARG A 116 -8.53 -8.02 22.30
CA ARG A 116 -9.20 -8.72 21.19
C ARG A 116 -9.04 -8.01 19.85
N GLY A 117 -8.75 -6.71 19.90
CA GLY A 117 -8.51 -5.84 18.76
C GLY A 117 -8.13 -4.45 19.24
N MET A 118 -7.75 -3.61 18.28
CA MET A 118 -7.26 -2.26 18.56
C MET A 118 -7.75 -1.32 17.47
N GLY A 119 -8.35 -0.20 17.87
CA GLY A 119 -8.57 0.96 17.02
C GLY A 119 -7.54 2.04 17.31
N PHE A 120 -7.30 2.92 16.33
CA PHE A 120 -6.36 4.04 16.45
C PHE A 120 -7.03 5.33 15.98
N MET A 121 -7.00 6.37 16.80
CA MET A 121 -7.62 7.66 16.50
C MET A 121 -6.78 8.45 15.50
N PRO A 122 -7.38 8.96 14.40
CA PRO A 122 -6.71 9.92 13.53
C PRO A 122 -6.34 11.21 14.28
N LYS A 123 -5.26 11.88 13.85
CA LYS A 123 -4.74 13.11 14.46
C LYS A 123 -5.78 14.17 14.76
N ARG A 124 -6.73 14.36 13.84
CA ARG A 124 -7.84 15.33 13.96
C ARG A 124 -8.82 15.07 15.12
N GLY A 125 -8.79 13.89 15.74
CA GLY A 125 -9.65 13.54 16.88
C GLY A 125 -8.94 13.50 18.24
N LEU A 126 -7.66 13.91 18.29
CA LEU A 126 -6.87 13.99 19.51
C LEU A 126 -7.12 15.31 20.26
N ASP A 127 -6.92 15.27 21.57
CA ASP A 127 -7.03 16.43 22.45
C ASP A 127 -5.66 17.13 22.58
N VAL A 128 -5.40 18.06 21.66
CA VAL A 128 -4.15 18.84 21.60
C VAL A 128 -3.91 19.68 22.85
N SER A 129 -4.97 20.06 23.58
CA SER A 129 -4.85 20.84 24.81
C SER A 129 -4.19 20.04 25.95
N LYS A 130 -4.30 18.71 25.91
CA LYS A 130 -3.72 17.79 26.91
C LYS A 130 -2.42 17.14 26.46
N CYS A 131 -1.82 17.62 25.37
CA CYS A 131 -0.62 17.01 24.78
C CYS A 131 -0.83 15.51 24.44
N GLU A 132 -2.05 15.12 24.05
CA GLU A 132 -2.34 13.78 23.55
C GLU A 132 -1.79 13.60 22.13
N ILE A 133 -0.88 12.64 21.93
CA ILE A 133 -0.23 12.37 20.64
C ILE A 133 -0.84 11.17 19.91
N ALA A 134 -1.48 10.26 20.67
CA ALA A 134 -2.18 9.11 20.13
C ALA A 134 -3.30 8.66 21.09
N ARG A 135 -4.39 8.14 20.52
CA ARG A 135 -5.47 7.50 21.28
C ARG A 135 -5.78 6.14 20.69
N PHE A 136 -5.66 5.11 21.51
CA PHE A 136 -6.04 3.75 21.16
C PHE A 136 -7.43 3.43 21.68
N TYR A 137 -8.17 2.62 20.93
CA TYR A 137 -9.45 2.05 21.35
C TYR A 137 -9.26 0.54 21.52
N LYS A 138 -8.88 0.14 22.73
CA LYS A 138 -8.59 -1.25 23.06
C LYS A 138 -9.88 -2.02 23.21
N LEU A 139 -10.04 -3.06 22.40
CA LEU A 139 -11.18 -3.95 22.50
C LEU A 139 -10.87 -5.08 23.47
N HIS A 140 -11.74 -5.20 24.47
CA HIS A 140 -11.80 -6.34 25.37
C HIS A 140 -12.92 -7.28 24.92
N GLU A 141 -13.26 -8.28 25.74
CA GLU A 141 -14.32 -9.22 25.40
C GLU A 141 -15.70 -8.56 25.26
N ARG A 142 -16.02 -7.58 26.11
CA ARG A 142 -17.36 -6.94 26.18
C ARG A 142 -17.33 -5.41 26.32
N LYS A 143 -16.16 -4.78 26.22
CA LYS A 143 -15.98 -3.32 26.35
C LYS A 143 -14.94 -2.80 25.37
N CYS A 144 -15.07 -1.53 25.02
CA CYS A 144 -14.05 -0.76 24.34
C CYS A 144 -13.48 0.26 25.33
N GLU A 145 -12.17 0.22 25.56
CA GLU A 145 -11.47 1.08 26.50
C GLU A 145 -10.54 2.04 25.74
N PRO A 146 -10.72 3.36 25.87
CA PRO A 146 -9.78 4.32 25.31
C PRO A 146 -8.48 4.35 26.13
N ILE A 147 -7.33 4.25 25.48
CA ILE A 147 -6.00 4.42 26.06
C ILE A 147 -5.38 5.66 25.43
N ILE A 148 -5.01 6.62 26.29
CA ILE A 148 -4.49 7.92 25.89
C ILE A 148 -2.97 7.89 26.02
N MET A 149 -2.26 8.24 24.95
CA MET A 149 -0.80 8.41 24.95
C MET A 149 -0.51 9.92 24.98
N THR A 150 0.12 10.37 26.07
CA THR A 150 0.35 11.79 26.33
C THR A 150 1.84 12.06 26.49
N VAL A 151 2.32 13.14 25.88
CA VAL A 151 3.64 13.69 26.17
C VAL A 151 3.52 14.61 27.39
N PRO A 152 4.19 14.33 28.51
CA PRO A 152 4.04 15.13 29.73
C PRO A 152 4.74 16.48 29.57
N ARG A 153 4.00 17.52 29.17
CA ARG A 153 4.45 18.92 29.14
C ARG A 153 3.79 19.74 30.25
N LYS A 154 4.49 20.75 30.75
CA LYS A 154 3.99 21.71 31.75
C LYS A 154 3.63 23.04 31.10
N SER A 155 2.75 23.01 30.10
CA SER A 155 2.32 24.21 29.38
C SER A 155 0.89 24.03 28.90
N ASP A 156 0.08 25.07 29.07
CA ASP A 156 -1.28 25.15 28.52
C ASP A 156 -1.29 25.74 27.09
N LEU A 157 -0.12 26.16 26.59
CA LEU A 157 0.05 26.64 25.23
C LEU A 157 0.07 25.48 24.23
N PHE A 158 -0.46 25.72 23.04
CA PHE A 158 -0.33 24.81 21.92
C PHE A 158 1.14 24.49 21.65
N GLN A 159 1.45 23.21 21.47
CA GLN A 159 2.80 22.69 21.28
C GLN A 159 3.03 22.42 19.78
N ASP A 160 3.49 23.45 19.05
CA ASP A 160 3.73 23.35 17.60
C ASP A 160 4.74 22.23 17.24
N ASP A 161 5.66 21.90 18.16
CA ASP A 161 6.64 20.83 18.01
C ASP A 161 6.03 19.42 18.05
N LEU A 162 4.92 19.24 18.75
CA LEU A 162 4.20 17.97 18.84
C LEU A 162 3.15 17.79 17.74
N TYR A 163 2.69 18.90 17.18
CA TYR A 163 1.56 18.95 16.26
C TYR A 163 1.92 19.72 14.99
N PRO A 164 2.82 19.18 14.14
CA PRO A 164 3.05 19.74 12.81
C PRO A 164 1.76 19.65 11.98
N ASP A 165 1.74 20.37 10.85
CA ASP A 165 0.62 20.30 9.92
C ASP A 165 0.42 18.85 9.43
N THR A 166 -0.81 18.36 9.57
CA THR A 166 -1.16 16.94 9.40
C THR A 166 -2.18 16.78 8.26
N PRO A 167 -2.28 15.61 7.59
CA PRO A 167 -3.26 15.41 6.53
C PRO A 167 -4.71 15.72 6.93
N GLY A 168 -5.32 16.63 6.18
CA GLY A 168 -6.69 17.07 6.34
C GLY A 168 -7.73 16.09 5.80
N PRO A 169 -9.02 16.43 5.89
CA PRO A 169 -10.11 15.63 5.32
C PRO A 169 -10.29 15.85 3.81
N GLU A 170 -9.70 16.89 3.24
CA GLU A 170 -9.86 17.24 1.84
C GLU A 170 -8.87 16.45 0.97
N PRO A 171 -9.34 15.80 -0.11
CA PRO A 171 -8.46 15.08 -1.02
C PRO A 171 -7.59 16.05 -1.84
N ALA A 172 -6.35 15.65 -2.14
CA ALA A 172 -5.45 16.42 -2.97
C ALA A 172 -5.75 16.29 -4.48
N LEU A 173 -6.28 15.14 -4.90
CA LEU A 173 -6.62 14.82 -6.28
C LEU A 173 -8.00 14.18 -6.37
N GLU A 174 -8.70 14.44 -7.48
CA GLU A 174 -9.86 13.65 -7.86
C GLU A 174 -9.42 12.30 -8.47
N ALA A 175 -10.36 11.34 -8.51
CA ALA A 175 -10.04 9.96 -8.88
C ALA A 175 -9.53 9.82 -10.33
N ASP A 176 -10.03 10.63 -11.26
CA ASP A 176 -9.62 10.64 -12.66
C ASP A 176 -8.24 11.28 -12.85
N GLU A 177 -7.89 12.30 -12.07
CA GLU A 177 -6.56 12.92 -12.08
C GLU A 177 -5.49 11.92 -11.61
N TRP A 178 -5.74 11.23 -10.50
CA TRP A 178 -4.85 10.17 -10.02
C TRP A 178 -4.75 9.01 -11.02
N LEU A 179 -5.88 8.59 -11.61
CA LEU A 179 -5.88 7.52 -12.63
C LEU A 179 -5.16 7.94 -13.92
N SER A 180 -5.25 9.21 -14.31
CA SER A 180 -4.51 9.78 -15.44
C SER A 180 -3.00 9.87 -15.18
N GLY A 181 -2.65 9.80 -13.89
CA GLY A 181 -1.31 9.56 -13.44
C GLY A 181 -0.67 10.69 -12.65
N GLN A 182 -1.46 11.60 -12.13
CA GLN A 182 -0.96 12.66 -11.25
C GLN A 182 -0.74 12.12 -9.85
N ASP A 183 0.33 12.59 -9.21
CA ASP A 183 0.63 12.34 -7.80
C ASP A 183 0.69 13.69 -7.08
N ALA A 184 0.09 13.78 -5.90
CA ALA A 184 0.08 14.99 -5.10
C ALA A 184 0.14 14.65 -3.61
N GLU A 185 0.84 15.50 -2.86
CA GLU A 185 0.91 15.41 -1.40
C GLU A 185 -0.45 15.71 -0.76
N PRO A 186 -0.77 15.10 0.40
CA PRO A 186 -2.00 15.39 1.11
C PRO A 186 -2.16 16.87 1.45
N VAL A 187 -3.40 17.38 1.37
CA VAL A 187 -3.70 18.74 1.81
C VAL A 187 -3.57 18.81 3.33
N LEU A 188 -2.54 19.50 3.82
CA LEU A 188 -2.25 19.59 5.24
C LEU A 188 -3.13 20.64 5.94
N ILE A 189 -3.43 20.40 7.22
CA ILE A 189 -4.14 21.34 8.10
C ILE A 189 -3.41 21.45 9.44
N SER A 190 -3.54 22.60 10.08
CA SER A 190 -3.04 22.79 11.45
C SER A 190 -4.08 22.36 12.47
N LEU A 191 -3.66 21.64 13.52
CA LEU A 191 -4.56 21.23 14.61
C LEU A 191 -4.83 22.34 15.63
N ARG A 192 -4.15 23.49 15.53
CA ARG A 192 -4.32 24.65 16.42
C ARG A 192 -5.74 25.22 16.38
N ASP A 193 -6.38 25.18 15.20
CA ASP A 193 -7.70 25.74 14.97
C ASP A 193 -8.83 24.80 15.44
N GLY A 194 -8.44 23.66 16.04
CA GLY A 194 -9.36 22.64 16.52
C GLY A 194 -9.98 21.81 15.40
N TYR A 195 -11.12 21.19 15.71
CA TYR A 195 -11.81 20.34 14.74
C TYR A 195 -12.50 21.18 13.66
N MET A 196 -11.97 21.12 12.43
CA MET A 196 -12.65 21.61 11.25
C MET A 196 -13.47 20.47 10.60
N PRO A 197 -14.82 20.58 10.56
CA PRO A 197 -15.64 19.58 9.88
C PRO A 197 -15.31 19.58 8.38
N PRO A 198 -15.27 18.39 7.74
CA PRO A 198 -15.16 18.31 6.29
C PRO A 198 -16.27 19.12 5.62
N LYS A 199 -15.99 19.76 4.48
CA LYS A 199 -17.06 20.36 3.69
C LYS A 199 -18.05 19.26 3.32
N HIS A 200 -19.34 19.46 3.59
CA HIS A 200 -20.37 18.44 3.41
C HIS A 200 -20.50 18.03 1.94
N ARG A 201 -19.73 17.03 1.52
CA ARG A 201 -19.86 16.36 0.23
C ARG A 201 -20.69 15.11 0.47
N GLU A 202 -21.98 15.14 0.09
CA GLU A 202 -22.75 13.91 0.03
C GLU A 202 -22.05 12.94 -0.91
N LEU A 203 -21.74 11.73 -0.44
CA LEU A 203 -21.19 10.68 -1.29
C LEU A 203 -22.27 10.24 -2.29
N ARG A 204 -22.25 10.86 -3.47
CA ARG A 204 -23.15 10.50 -4.58
C ARG A 204 -22.49 9.44 -5.44
N VAL A 205 -23.03 8.22 -5.39
CA VAL A 205 -22.56 7.12 -6.23
C VAL A 205 -23.24 7.21 -7.60
N THR A 206 -22.55 7.80 -8.57
CA THR A 206 -22.95 7.71 -9.97
C THR A 206 -22.45 6.39 -10.56
N LYS A 207 -23.34 5.41 -10.73
CA LYS A 207 -23.04 4.21 -11.53
C LYS A 207 -22.96 4.62 -13.00
N ARG A 208 -21.76 4.96 -13.48
CA ARG A 208 -21.53 5.09 -14.92
C ARG A 208 -21.50 3.68 -15.51
N ASN A 209 -22.47 3.38 -16.37
CA ASN A 209 -22.48 2.14 -17.13
C ASN A 209 -21.33 2.23 -18.14
N ILE A 210 -20.28 1.45 -17.91
CA ILE A 210 -19.04 1.49 -18.71
C ILE A 210 -19.30 1.04 -20.17
N LEU A 211 -20.45 0.39 -20.41
CA LEU A 211 -20.93 -0.02 -21.73
C LEU A 211 -21.65 1.11 -22.51
N ASP A 212 -22.01 2.23 -21.85
CA ASP A 212 -22.71 3.37 -22.47
C ASP A 212 -21.76 4.43 -23.04
N VAL A 213 -20.45 4.14 -23.16
CA VAL A 213 -19.54 4.96 -23.97
C VAL A 213 -19.82 4.69 -25.45
N ARG A 214 -21.03 5.06 -25.89
CA ARG A 214 -21.39 5.11 -27.30
C ARG A 214 -20.85 6.44 -27.83
N PRO A 215 -20.03 6.46 -28.90
CA PRO A 215 -19.63 7.70 -29.53
C PRO A 215 -20.88 8.53 -29.89
N PRO A 216 -20.80 9.88 -29.80
CA PRO A 216 -21.97 10.73 -29.97
C PRO A 216 -22.65 10.42 -31.31
N PRO A 217 -23.99 10.29 -31.34
CA PRO A 217 -24.69 10.05 -32.59
C PRO A 217 -24.47 11.28 -33.48
N GLY A 218 -23.72 11.07 -34.57
CA GLY A 218 -23.66 12.03 -35.67
C GLY A 218 -25.06 12.38 -36.19
N PRO A 219 -25.20 13.49 -36.93
CA PRO A 219 -26.50 14.05 -37.30
C PRO A 219 -27.36 12.99 -37.99
N ARG A 220 -28.55 12.76 -37.41
CA ARG A 220 -29.57 11.83 -37.90
C ARG A 220 -29.85 12.06 -39.38
N ARG A 221 -29.39 11.15 -40.23
CA ARG A 221 -30.04 10.86 -41.52
C ARG A 221 -30.92 9.64 -41.33
N SER A 222 -32.23 9.88 -41.41
CA SER A 222 -33.25 8.86 -41.54
C SER A 222 -32.96 7.99 -42.77
N GLN A 223 -32.67 6.71 -42.56
CA GLN A 223 -33.08 5.61 -43.43
C GLN A 223 -32.84 4.24 -42.75
N SER A 224 -33.91 3.47 -42.76
CA SER A 224 -34.10 2.03 -42.60
C SER A 224 -32.87 1.09 -42.69
N ALA A 225 -32.84 0.15 -41.72
CA ALA A 225 -32.45 -1.27 -41.81
C ALA A 225 -31.32 -1.71 -42.76
N SER A 226 -30.31 -2.36 -42.15
CA SER A 226 -29.40 -3.39 -42.70
C SER A 226 -28.45 -3.02 -43.86
N ASP A 227 -27.22 -3.49 -43.73
CA ASP A 227 -26.11 -3.49 -44.71
C ASP A 227 -25.35 -2.17 -44.95
N ALA A 228 -24.27 -1.98 -44.19
CA ALA A 228 -23.10 -1.24 -44.68
C ALA A 228 -22.06 -2.27 -45.17
N PRO A 229 -21.70 -2.29 -46.47
CA PRO A 229 -20.67 -3.19 -46.95
C PRO A 229 -19.31 -2.71 -46.42
N LEU A 230 -18.56 -3.61 -45.79
CA LEU A 230 -17.11 -3.43 -45.63
C LEU A 230 -16.54 -3.07 -47.00
N SER A 231 -15.78 -1.97 -47.10
CA SER A 231 -15.24 -1.54 -48.39
C SER A 231 -14.39 -2.68 -48.96
N GLN A 232 -14.58 -3.05 -50.25
CA GLN A 232 -13.80 -4.14 -50.88
C GLN A 232 -12.29 -3.96 -50.65
N HIS A 233 -11.83 -2.71 -50.65
CA HIS A 233 -10.45 -2.35 -50.34
C HIS A 233 -10.00 -2.75 -48.93
N THR A 234 -10.84 -2.61 -47.89
CA THR A 234 -10.47 -3.06 -46.54
C THR A 234 -10.46 -4.59 -46.44
N LEU A 235 -11.36 -5.28 -47.14
CA LEU A 235 -11.35 -6.75 -47.18
C LEU A 235 -10.11 -7.29 -47.89
N GLU A 236 -9.73 -6.70 -49.02
CA GLU A 236 -8.53 -7.08 -49.79
C GLU A 236 -7.26 -6.84 -48.97
N THR A 237 -7.15 -5.69 -48.30
CA THR A 237 -5.99 -5.38 -47.45
C THR A 237 -5.84 -6.40 -46.31
N LEU A 238 -6.95 -6.77 -45.66
CA LEU A 238 -6.93 -7.76 -44.57
C LEU A 238 -6.59 -9.17 -45.08
N LEU A 239 -7.04 -9.54 -46.28
CA LEU A 239 -6.70 -10.83 -46.88
C LEU A 239 -5.21 -10.93 -47.25
N GLU A 240 -4.64 -9.84 -47.77
CA GLU A 240 -3.20 -9.74 -48.07
C GLU A 240 -2.38 -9.90 -46.78
N GLU A 241 -2.80 -9.23 -45.70
CA GLU A 241 -2.12 -9.26 -44.40
C GLU A 241 -2.21 -10.64 -43.74
N ILE A 242 -3.38 -11.29 -43.79
CA ILE A 242 -3.55 -12.67 -43.31
C ILE A 242 -2.68 -13.64 -44.11
N LYS A 243 -2.54 -13.44 -45.42
CA LYS A 243 -1.68 -14.29 -46.26
C LYS A 243 -0.21 -14.11 -45.91
N ALA A 244 0.26 -12.86 -45.76
CA ALA A 244 1.63 -12.55 -45.37
C ALA A 244 2.00 -13.15 -43.99
N LEU A 245 1.10 -13.03 -43.01
CA LEU A 245 1.30 -13.61 -41.68
C LEU A 245 1.38 -15.14 -41.72
N ARG A 246 0.57 -15.79 -42.56
CA ARG A 246 0.62 -17.26 -42.74
C ARG A 246 1.94 -17.73 -43.35
N GLU A 247 2.44 -17.03 -44.37
CA GLU A 247 3.74 -17.35 -44.97
C GLU A 247 4.88 -17.16 -43.96
N GLN A 248 4.82 -16.11 -43.14
CA GLN A 248 5.81 -15.86 -42.10
C GLN A 248 5.81 -16.95 -41.02
N VAL A 249 4.62 -17.39 -40.57
CA VAL A 249 4.50 -18.49 -39.60
C VAL A 249 5.07 -19.79 -40.19
N GLN A 250 4.75 -20.12 -41.44
CA GLN A 250 5.26 -21.33 -42.09
C GLN A 250 6.78 -21.32 -42.24
N ALA A 251 7.37 -20.17 -42.58
CA ALA A 251 8.82 -20.01 -42.65
C ALA A 251 9.49 -20.18 -41.27
N GLN A 252 8.84 -19.68 -40.21
CA GLN A 252 9.31 -19.87 -38.84
C GLN A 252 9.23 -21.34 -38.40
N GLU A 253 8.15 -22.04 -38.72
CA GLU A 253 8.02 -23.48 -38.43
C GLU A 253 9.11 -24.30 -39.13
N GLN A 254 9.36 -24.06 -40.42
CA GLN A 254 10.44 -24.74 -41.15
C GLN A 254 11.81 -24.49 -40.54
N ARG A 255 12.06 -23.25 -40.10
CA ARG A 255 13.31 -22.90 -39.42
C ARG A 255 13.44 -23.60 -38.08
N ILE A 256 12.36 -23.67 -37.29
CA ILE A 256 12.33 -24.37 -36.01
C ILE A 256 12.62 -25.85 -36.24
N THR A 257 11.93 -26.51 -37.17
CA THR A 257 12.17 -27.93 -37.49
C THR A 257 13.60 -28.18 -37.96
N SER A 258 14.19 -27.28 -38.77
CA SER A 258 15.59 -27.41 -39.19
C SER A 258 16.57 -27.27 -38.01
N LEU A 259 16.29 -26.37 -37.06
CA LEU A 259 17.10 -26.19 -35.86
C LEU A 259 16.96 -27.39 -34.92
N GLU A 260 15.76 -27.94 -34.77
CA GLU A 260 15.48 -29.14 -33.98
C GLU A 260 16.22 -30.36 -34.55
N ASN A 261 16.22 -30.55 -35.88
CA ASN A 261 16.96 -31.64 -36.51
C ASN A 261 18.48 -31.50 -36.33
N MET A 262 19.04 -30.29 -36.45
CA MET A 262 20.47 -30.06 -36.17
C MET A 262 20.82 -30.30 -34.70
N LEU A 263 19.91 -29.97 -33.78
CA LEU A 263 20.09 -30.28 -32.36
C LEU A 263 20.07 -31.79 -32.10
N CYS A 264 19.19 -32.55 -32.75
CA CYS A 264 19.19 -34.01 -32.67
C CYS A 264 20.50 -34.63 -33.18
N GLU A 265 21.03 -34.16 -34.32
CA GLU A 265 22.31 -34.64 -34.86
C GLU A 265 23.50 -34.35 -33.93
N LEU A 266 23.45 -33.28 -33.14
CA LEU A 266 24.48 -32.94 -32.15
C LEU A 266 24.36 -33.76 -30.85
N VAL A 267 23.16 -34.22 -30.51
CA VAL A 267 22.91 -35.05 -29.32
C VAL A 267 23.29 -36.52 -29.56
N ASP A 268 23.13 -37.02 -30.78
CA ASP A 268 23.51 -38.40 -31.16
C ASP A 268 25.03 -38.58 -31.42
N GLY A 269 25.81 -37.50 -31.40
CA GLY A 269 27.26 -37.49 -31.66
C GLY A 269 28.16 -37.47 -30.41
N THR A 270 27.58 -37.54 -29.21
CA THR A 270 28.32 -37.63 -27.94
C THR A 270 28.09 -38.97 -27.25
N ASP A 271 28.76 -40.00 -27.77
CA ASP A 271 29.20 -41.21 -27.05
C ASP A 271 30.67 -41.49 -27.40
#